data_AF-F4A1P1-F1
#
_entry.id   AF-F4A1P1-F1
#
_cell.length_a   1.000
_cell.length_b   1.000
_cell.length_c   1.000
_cell.angle_alpha   90.00
_cell.angle_beta   90.00
_cell.angle_gamma   90.00
#
_symmetry.space_group_name_H-M   'P 1'
#
loop_
_entity.id
_entity.type
_entity.pdbx_description
1 polymer ?
#
loop_
_entity_poly.entity_id
_entity_poly.type
_entity_poly.pdbx_seq_one_letter_code
_entity_poly.pdbx_strand_id
1 'polypeptide(L)'
;MHSKAKSLRRQCKQKRAEKGDCLLGMSIFVTDHAVERYRERIRPVSQQIAVNNIMEDIEHSRLIALAQFSGREIREYKGIIYVCEMHDNVLSVITVLLSSVDIRFAC
;
A
#
# COMPACT_ATOMS: atom_id res chain seq x y z
N MET A 1 -32.42 -28.10 -9.57
CA MET A 1 -31.36 -27.23 -10.13
C MET A 1 -31.14 -26.06 -9.18
N HIS A 2 -29.89 -25.99 -8.70
CA HIS A 2 -29.15 -24.97 -7.95
C HIS A 2 -29.78 -23.54 -7.90
N SER A 3 -29.74 -22.75 -6.82
CA SER A 3 -28.55 -22.38 -6.03
C SER A 3 -28.96 -21.56 -4.78
N LYS A 4 -29.01 -22.14 -3.57
CA LYS A 4 -29.05 -21.37 -2.30
C LYS A 4 -27.61 -21.19 -1.79
N ALA A 5 -26.85 -20.34 -2.47
CA ALA A 5 -25.43 -20.12 -2.14
C ALA A 5 -25.03 -18.65 -2.29
N LYS A 6 -25.70 -17.71 -1.59
CA LYS A 6 -25.21 -16.32 -1.48
C LYS A 6 -25.38 -15.67 -0.09
N SER A 7 -25.71 -16.43 0.95
CA SER A 7 -25.82 -15.89 2.33
C SER A 7 -24.48 -15.90 3.11
N LEU A 8 -23.48 -16.66 2.67
CA LEU A 8 -22.20 -16.81 3.38
C LEU A 8 -21.17 -15.69 3.12
N ARG A 9 -21.41 -14.77 2.17
CA ARG A 9 -20.45 -13.68 1.85
C ARG A 9 -20.52 -12.47 2.79
N ARG A 10 -21.55 -12.37 3.64
CA ARG A 10 -21.69 -11.25 4.60
C ARG A 10 -21.03 -11.48 5.95
N GLN A 11 -20.59 -12.70 6.27
CA GLN A 11 -20.08 -13.04 7.60
C GLN A 11 -18.54 -13.08 7.74
N CYS A 12 -17.76 -12.96 6.65
CA CYS A 12 -16.30 -12.87 6.74
C CYS A 12 -15.74 -11.43 6.84
N LYS A 13 -16.57 -10.38 6.82
CA LYS A 13 -16.11 -8.98 6.81
C LYS A 13 -15.91 -8.34 8.19
N GLN A 14 -16.22 -9.03 9.30
CA GLN A 14 -16.28 -8.40 10.64
C GLN A 14 -15.20 -8.86 11.64
N LYS A 15 -14.18 -9.63 11.24
CA LYS A 15 -13.21 -10.22 12.20
C LYS A 15 -11.71 -9.98 11.92
N ARG A 16 -11.34 -9.00 11.08
CA ARG A 16 -9.93 -8.61 10.89
C ARG A 16 -9.67 -7.11 11.04
N ALA A 17 -10.58 -6.38 11.68
CA ALA A 17 -10.32 -5.02 12.12
C ALA A 17 -9.62 -5.04 13.49
N GLU A 18 -8.49 -5.74 13.58
CA GLU A 18 -7.54 -5.55 14.66
C GLU A 18 -6.37 -4.74 14.08
N LYS A 19 -6.39 -3.43 14.40
CA LYS A 19 -5.26 -2.48 14.35
C LYS A 19 -4.35 -2.52 13.10
N GLY A 20 -4.60 -1.61 12.16
CA GLY A 20 -3.51 -0.91 11.45
C GLY A 20 -3.43 -1.01 9.93
N ASP A 21 -4.01 -2.04 9.30
CA ASP A 21 -3.80 -2.32 7.85
C ASP A 21 -5.07 -2.17 6.99
N CYS A 22 -5.80 -1.06 7.12
CA CYS A 22 -7.08 -0.90 6.44
C CYS A 22 -6.96 -0.15 5.10
N LEU A 23 -6.35 -0.74 4.06
CA LEU A 23 -6.51 -0.23 2.68
C LEU A 23 -7.93 -0.49 2.11
N LEU A 24 -8.80 -1.15 2.88
CA LEU A 24 -10.15 -1.58 2.48
C LEU A 24 -11.04 -0.39 2.09
N GLY A 25 -11.23 -0.22 0.77
CA GLY A 25 -12.10 0.80 0.19
C GLY A 25 -11.35 2.04 -0.33
N MET A 26 -10.03 2.05 -0.25
CA MET A 26 -9.19 3.12 -0.80
C MET A 26 -8.79 2.85 -2.24
N SER A 27 -8.77 3.90 -3.06
CA SER A 27 -8.13 3.89 -4.38
C SER A 27 -6.64 4.23 -4.22
N ILE A 28 -5.76 3.51 -4.91
CA ILE A 28 -4.32 3.83 -4.93
C ILE A 28 -4.04 4.70 -6.14
N PHE A 29 -3.45 5.87 -5.92
CA PHE A 29 -2.97 6.75 -6.98
C PHE A 29 -1.45 6.82 -6.93
N VAL A 30 -0.78 6.47 -8.04
CA VAL A 30 0.68 6.53 -8.12
C VAL A 30 1.08 7.80 -8.86
N THR A 31 1.82 8.69 -8.18
CA THR A 31 2.30 9.93 -8.80
C THR A 31 3.41 9.66 -9.81
N ASP A 32 3.57 10.54 -10.81
CA ASP A 32 4.68 10.45 -11.76
C ASP A 32 6.05 10.48 -11.05
N HIS A 33 6.15 11.25 -9.96
CA HIS A 33 7.34 11.31 -9.14
C HIS A 33 7.67 9.96 -8.49
N ALA A 34 6.67 9.25 -7.96
CA ALA A 34 6.89 7.90 -7.43
C ALA A 34 7.33 6.91 -8.51
N VAL A 35 6.76 7.00 -9.72
CA VAL A 35 7.16 6.14 -10.85
C VAL A 35 8.61 6.40 -11.27
N GLU A 36 9.01 7.66 -11.39
CA GLU A 36 10.39 8.04 -11.71
C GLU A 36 11.37 7.48 -10.67
N ARG A 37 11.08 7.70 -9.38
CA ARG A 37 11.94 7.20 -8.30
C ARG A 37 12.01 5.67 -8.22
N TYR A 38 10.93 4.97 -8.56
CA TYR A 38 10.95 3.51 -8.63
C TYR A 38 11.86 3.02 -9.74
N ARG A 39 11.78 3.66 -10.91
CA ARG A 39 12.59 3.31 -12.08
C ARG A 39 14.07 3.57 -11.87
N GLU A 40 14.40 4.67 -11.18
CA GLU A 40 15.78 5.04 -10.84
C GLU A 40 16.40 4.16 -9.76
N ARG A 41 15.65 3.87 -8.68
CA ARG A 41 16.21 3.31 -7.44
C ARG A 41 15.99 1.82 -7.28
N ILE A 42 14.91 1.29 -7.84
CA ILE A 42 14.47 -0.09 -7.60
C ILE A 42 14.71 -0.93 -8.85
N ARG A 43 14.08 -0.58 -9.98
CA ARG A 43 14.20 -1.35 -11.22
C ARG A 43 13.89 -0.53 -12.47
N PRO A 44 14.76 -0.51 -13.49
CA PRO A 44 14.53 0.22 -14.73
C PRO A 44 13.51 -0.51 -15.62
N VAL A 45 12.23 -0.28 -15.36
CA VAL A 45 11.08 -0.84 -16.11
C VAL A 45 10.32 0.25 -16.86
N SER A 46 9.34 -0.15 -17.68
CA SER A 46 8.43 0.81 -18.32
C SER A 46 7.53 1.49 -17.27
N GLN A 47 7.00 2.67 -17.61
CA GLN A 47 6.12 3.43 -16.73
C GLN A 47 4.92 2.60 -16.25
N GLN A 48 4.25 1.89 -17.16
CA GLN A 48 3.09 1.05 -16.81
C GLN A 48 3.45 -0.09 -15.86
N ILE A 49 4.60 -0.75 -16.07
CA ILE A 49 5.05 -1.82 -15.19
C ILE A 49 5.41 -1.27 -13.81
N ALA A 50 6.05 -0.10 -13.74
CA ALA A 50 6.35 0.56 -12.47
C ALA A 50 5.07 0.88 -11.69
N VAL A 51 4.06 1.47 -12.34
CA VAL A 51 2.76 1.74 -11.71
C VAL A 51 2.13 0.48 -11.14
N ASN A 52 2.04 -0.59 -11.95
CA ASN A 52 1.45 -1.85 -11.51
C ASN A 52 2.19 -2.46 -10.32
N ASN A 53 3.53 -2.48 -10.36
CA ASN A 53 4.34 -3.00 -9.26
C ASN A 53 4.15 -2.17 -7.98
N ILE A 54 4.12 -0.84 -8.09
CA ILE A 54 3.90 0.04 -6.92
C ILE A 54 2.52 -0.23 -6.31
N MET A 55 1.47 -0.38 -7.13
CA MET A 55 0.14 -0.68 -6.62
C MET A 55 0.09 -2.02 -5.89
N GLU A 56 0.65 -3.07 -6.49
CA GLU A 56 0.74 -4.41 -5.88
C GLU A 56 1.56 -4.38 -4.57
N ASP A 57 2.69 -3.68 -4.57
CA ASP A 57 3.53 -3.54 -3.39
C ASP A 57 2.80 -2.81 -2.25
N ILE A 58 2.01 -1.77 -2.57
CA ILE A 58 1.18 -1.06 -1.57
C ILE A 58 0.12 -2.00 -0.99
N GLU A 59 -0.56 -2.80 -1.80
CA GLU A 59 -1.57 -3.77 -1.33
C GLU A 59 -1.01 -4.82 -0.36
N HIS A 60 0.28 -5.15 -0.51
CA HIS A 60 0.99 -6.10 0.35
C HIS A 60 1.87 -5.43 1.41
N SER A 61 1.95 -4.11 1.41
CA SER A 61 2.80 -3.36 2.32
C SER A 61 2.24 -3.32 3.73
N ARG A 62 3.16 -3.26 4.69
CA ARG A 62 2.83 -3.03 6.09
C ARG A 62 2.88 -1.55 6.40
N LEU A 63 1.88 -1.01 7.10
CA LEU A 63 1.98 0.33 7.66
C LEU A 63 3.07 0.36 8.76
N ILE A 64 4.07 1.23 8.61
CA ILE A 64 5.17 1.36 9.57
C ILE A 64 5.14 2.67 10.36
N ALA A 65 4.56 3.73 9.79
CA ALA A 65 4.30 4.98 10.50
C ALA A 65 3.09 5.69 9.93
N LEU A 66 2.30 6.32 10.79
CA LEU A 66 1.20 7.19 10.43
C LEU A 66 1.42 8.55 11.09
N ALA A 67 1.59 9.59 10.29
CA ALA A 67 1.66 10.96 10.78
C ALA A 67 0.25 11.46 11.09
N GLN A 68 -0.11 11.49 12.37
CA GLN A 68 -1.47 11.77 12.88
C GLN A 68 -2.11 13.06 12.35
N PHE A 69 -1.30 14.07 11.99
CA PHE A 69 -1.81 15.39 11.59
C PHE A 69 -1.69 15.69 10.10
N SER A 70 -0.82 14.99 9.36
CA SER A 70 -0.56 15.29 7.95
C SER A 70 -1.22 14.32 6.98
N GLY A 71 -1.92 13.30 7.48
CA GLY A 71 -2.47 12.22 6.64
C GLY A 71 -1.40 11.42 5.90
N ARG A 72 -0.13 11.48 6.34
CA ARG A 72 0.96 10.76 5.67
C ARG A 72 1.15 9.38 6.26
N GLU A 73 1.24 8.40 5.39
CA GLU A 73 1.53 7.02 5.72
C GLU A 73 2.91 6.65 5.20
N ILE A 74 3.69 5.96 6.02
CA ILE A 74 4.91 5.29 5.58
C ILE A 74 4.63 3.81 5.62
N ARG A 75 4.82 3.16 4.48
CA ARG A 75 4.56 1.74 4.26
C ARG A 75 5.83 1.04 3.83
N GLU A 76 5.99 -0.23 4.19
CA GLU A 76 7.16 -1.03 3.83
C GLU A 76 6.75 -2.34 3.18
N TYR A 77 7.46 -2.73 2.12
CA TYR A 77 7.35 -4.03 1.49
C TYR A 77 8.68 -4.46 0.88
N LYS A 78 9.18 -5.64 1.28
CA LYS A 78 10.41 -6.27 0.74
C LYS A 78 11.64 -5.35 0.72
N GLY A 79 11.81 -4.52 1.74
CA GLY A 79 12.91 -3.57 1.87
C GLY A 79 12.70 -2.27 1.09
N ILE A 80 11.51 -2.03 0.54
CA ILE A 80 11.15 -0.79 -0.14
C ILE A 80 10.20 -0.01 0.75
N ILE A 81 10.49 1.26 0.95
CA ILE A 81 9.67 2.19 1.73
C ILE A 81 8.87 3.06 0.77
N TYR A 82 7.57 3.09 0.99
CA TYR A 82 6.59 3.89 0.28
C TYR A 82 6.13 5.02 1.17
N VAL A 83 6.25 6.25 0.68
CA VAL A 83 5.69 7.44 1.34
C VAL A 83 4.39 7.80 0.64
N CYS A 84 3.31 7.75 1.39
CA CYS A 84 1.97 7.97 0.90
C CYS A 84 1.31 9.15 1.61
N GLU A 85 0.37 9.79 0.93
CA GLU A 85 -0.51 10.80 1.51
C GLU A 85 -1.96 10.38 1.30
N MET A 86 -2.73 10.37 2.38
CA MET A 86 -4.15 10.03 2.38
C MET A 86 -4.98 11.29 2.25
N HIS A 87 -5.82 11.32 1.22
CA HIS A 87 -6.86 12.33 1.03
C HIS A 87 -8.17 11.62 0.75
N ASP A 88 -9.17 11.83 1.61
CA ASP A 88 -10.45 11.13 1.59
C ASP A 88 -10.30 9.59 1.50
N ASN A 89 -10.63 9.00 0.35
CA ASN A 89 -10.52 7.57 0.06
C ASN A 89 -9.41 7.28 -0.96
N VAL A 90 -8.44 8.18 -1.13
CA VAL A 90 -7.32 8.01 -2.06
C VAL A 90 -6.01 7.97 -1.29
N LEU A 91 -5.25 6.89 -1.50
CA LEU A 91 -3.88 6.76 -1.04
C LEU A 91 -2.95 7.15 -2.19
N SER A 92 -2.38 8.35 -2.12
CA SER A 92 -1.44 8.84 -3.13
C SER A 92 -0.02 8.43 -2.77
N VAL A 93 0.64 7.63 -3.61
CA VAL A 93 2.06 7.29 -3.46
C VAL A 93 2.89 8.45 -4.00
N ILE A 94 3.56 9.15 -3.10
CA ILE A 94 4.32 10.37 -3.41
C ILE A 94 5.73 10.03 -3.84
N THR A 95 6.39 9.09 -3.15
CA THR A 95 7.75 8.69 -3.48
C THR A 95 8.07 7.29 -2.96
N VAL A 96 9.14 6.71 -3.49
CA VAL A 96 9.69 5.40 -3.08
C VAL A 96 11.16 5.52 -2.70
N LEU A 97 11.55 4.78 -1.67
CA LEU A 97 12.89 4.75 -1.12
C LEU A 97 13.33 3.30 -0.97
N LEU A 98 14.59 3.00 -1.31
CA LEU A 98 15.18 1.71 -1.00
C LEU A 98 15.68 1.74 0.43
N SER A 99 15.23 0.81 1.27
CA SER A 99 15.76 0.69 2.63
C SER A 99 17.16 0.07 2.57
N SER A 100 18.18 0.83 2.98
CA SER A 100 19.53 0.32 3.19
C SER A 100 19.68 -0.45 4.50
N VAL A 101 18.63 -0.48 5.32
CA VAL A 101 18.62 -1.06 6.66
C VAL A 101 17.52 -2.11 6.76
N ASP A 102 17.85 -3.26 7.34
CA ASP A 102 16.88 -4.27 7.73
C ASP A 102 16.01 -3.70 8.86
N ILE A 103 14.80 -3.25 8.53
CA ILE A 103 13.89 -2.60 9.50
C ILE A 103 13.31 -3.67 10.41
N ARG A 104 14.06 -3.99 11.48
CA ARG A 104 13.60 -4.89 12.55
C ARG A 104 12.84 -4.08 13.58
N PHE A 105 11.60 -4.49 13.83
CA PHE A 105 10.77 -3.90 14.86
C PHE A 105 11.04 -4.62 16.18
N ALA A 106 11.31 -3.88 17.24
CA ALA A 106 11.32 -4.43 18.60
C ALA A 106 9.88 -4.78 18.99
N CYS A 107 9.65 -6.03 19.36
CA CYS A 107 8.36 -6.55 19.81
C CYS A 107 7.95 -5.99 21.18
#